data_AF-A0A3D9XQA7-F1
#
_entry.id   AF-A0A3D9XQA7-F1
#
_cell.length_a   1.000
_cell.length_b   1.000
_cell.length_c   1.000
_cell.angle_alpha   90.00
_cell.angle_beta   90.00
_cell.angle_gamma   90.00
#
_symmetry.space_group_name_H-M   'P 1'
#
loop_
_entity.id
_entity.type
_entity.pdbx_description
1 polymer ?
#
loop_
_entity_poly.entity_id
_entity_poly.type
_entity_poly.pdbx_seq_one_letter_code
_entity_poly.pdbx_strand_id
1 'polypeptide(L)'
;MTEQAPLHKFQITVETATGCVTHVVRAATKQAAMERALRPYPGALVVRVDHLSEVADAPKIVRLRPADRARREMIGILRGRGYSLADIAEALNISVERALTLLEAA
;
A
#
# COMPACT_ATOMS: atom_id res chain seq x y z
N MET A 1 -35.02 -1.46 5.76
CA MET A 1 -33.56 -1.57 5.95
C MET A 1 -32.96 -1.70 4.57
N THR A 2 -32.28 -0.66 4.07
CA THR A 2 -31.68 -0.68 2.71
C THR A 2 -30.35 -1.40 2.78
N GLU A 3 -30.30 -2.63 2.26
CA GLU A 3 -29.05 -3.33 1.95
C GLU A 3 -28.18 -2.41 1.07
N GLN A 4 -27.10 -1.88 1.63
CA GLN A 4 -26.10 -1.18 0.83
C GLN A 4 -25.36 -2.22 -0.01
N ALA A 5 -25.60 -2.22 -1.32
CA ALA A 5 -24.85 -3.04 -2.26
C ALA A 5 -23.33 -2.84 -2.05
N PRO A 6 -22.52 -3.91 -2.09
CA PRO A 6 -21.09 -3.81 -1.84
C PRO A 6 -20.44 -2.82 -2.82
N LEU A 7 -19.71 -1.85 -2.27
CA LEU A 7 -18.99 -0.86 -3.08
C LEU A 7 -17.61 -1.41 -3.45
N HIS A 8 -17.34 -1.40 -4.74
CA HIS A 8 -16.06 -1.78 -5.32
C HIS A 8 -15.20 -0.54 -5.57
N LYS A 9 -13.87 -0.70 -5.50
CA LYS A 9 -12.91 0.36 -5.85
C LYS A 9 -12.50 0.23 -7.30
N PHE A 10 -12.58 1.31 -8.05
CA PHE A 10 -12.11 1.41 -9.42
C PHE A 10 -11.07 2.52 -9.53
N GLN A 11 -9.99 2.27 -10.26
CA GLN A 11 -9.07 3.32 -10.71
C GLN A 11 -9.47 3.68 -12.13
N ILE A 12 -9.76 4.94 -12.39
CA ILE A 12 -10.27 5.43 -13.67
C ILE A 12 -9.37 6.57 -14.12
N THR A 13 -8.73 6.40 -15.27
CA THR A 13 -7.99 7.48 -15.92
C THR A 13 -8.90 8.14 -16.95
N VAL A 14 -9.07 9.44 -16.83
CA VAL A 14 -9.78 10.28 -17.78
C VAL A 14 -8.78 11.17 -18.51
N GLU A 15 -8.95 11.30 -19.81
CA GLU A 15 -8.25 12.27 -20.64
C GLU A 15 -9.09 13.53 -20.72
N THR A 16 -8.50 14.65 -20.29
CA THR A 16 -9.10 15.98 -20.29
C THR A 16 -8.36 16.87 -21.29
N ALA A 17 -8.92 18.03 -21.62
CA ALA A 17 -8.25 19.00 -22.49
C ALA A 17 -6.88 19.48 -21.98
N THR A 18 -6.60 19.34 -20.67
CA THR A 18 -5.35 19.76 -20.04
C THR A 18 -4.40 18.60 -19.73
N GLY A 19 -4.80 17.36 -20.05
CA GLY A 19 -4.00 16.15 -19.84
C GLY A 19 -4.77 15.01 -19.18
N CYS A 20 -4.04 13.97 -18.78
CA CYS A 20 -4.61 12.76 -18.16
C CYS A 20 -4.72 12.90 -16.63
N VAL A 21 -5.88 12.56 -16.08
CA VAL A 21 -6.15 12.57 -14.63
C VAL A 21 -6.62 11.18 -14.19
N THR A 22 -6.05 10.66 -13.11
CA THR A 22 -6.41 9.35 -12.56
C THR A 22 -7.19 9.49 -11.26
N HIS A 23 -8.38 8.92 -11.20
CA HIS A 23 -9.28 8.90 -10.05
C HIS A 23 -9.39 7.51 -9.44
N VAL A 24 -9.49 7.44 -8.11
CA VAL A 24 -9.94 6.22 -7.42
C VAL A 24 -11.37 6.43 -6.95
N VAL A 25 -12.32 5.74 -7.56
CA VAL A 25 -13.76 5.89 -7.32
C VAL A 25 -14.32 4.62 -6.68
N ARG A 26 -15.10 4.78 -5.60
CA ARG A 26 -15.90 3.70 -5.03
C ARG A 26 -17.30 3.72 -5.62
N ALA A 27 -17.73 2.62 -6.22
CA ALA A 27 -19.07 2.50 -6.79
C ALA A 27 -19.56 1.04 -6.76
N ALA A 28 -20.87 0.83 -6.83
CA ALA A 28 -21.44 -0.51 -6.92
C ALA A 28 -21.14 -1.16 -8.28
N THR A 29 -21.01 -0.37 -9.35
CA THR A 29 -20.73 -0.85 -10.72
C THR A 29 -19.64 -0.03 -11.39
N LYS A 30 -18.96 -0.64 -12.36
CA LYS A 30 -17.95 0.03 -13.21
C LYS A 30 -18.53 1.27 -13.90
N GLN A 31 -19.76 1.17 -14.40
CA GLN A 31 -20.44 2.28 -15.08
C GLN A 31 -20.67 3.48 -14.14
N ALA A 32 -21.17 3.22 -12.93
CA ALA A 32 -21.35 4.28 -11.93
C ALA A 32 -20.01 4.92 -11.50
N ALA A 33 -18.92 4.16 -11.53
CA ALA A 33 -17.59 4.72 -11.29
C ALA A 33 -17.13 5.64 -12.42
N MET A 34 -17.35 5.26 -13.69
CA MET A 34 -16.99 6.05 -14.86
C MET A 34 -17.76 7.38 -14.92
N GLU A 35 -19.06 7.35 -14.69
CA GLU A 35 -19.90 8.56 -14.66
C GLU A 35 -19.42 9.54 -13.57
N ARG A 36 -19.07 9.02 -12.39
CA ARG A 36 -18.50 9.83 -11.30
C ARG A 36 -17.13 10.40 -11.65
N ALA A 37 -16.28 9.66 -12.36
CA ALA A 37 -14.96 10.13 -12.78
C ALA A 37 -15.07 11.23 -13.86
N LEU A 38 -16.07 11.16 -14.74
CA LEU A 38 -16.29 12.15 -15.79
C LEU A 38 -17.02 13.42 -15.32
N ARG A 39 -17.86 13.33 -14.26
CA ARG A 39 -18.68 14.45 -13.78
C ARG A 39 -17.92 15.78 -13.58
N PRO A 40 -16.68 15.80 -13.05
CA PRO A 40 -15.93 17.05 -12.88
C PRO A 40 -15.30 17.58 -14.17
N TYR A 41 -15.26 16.79 -15.25
CA TYR A 41 -14.53 17.10 -16.48
C TYR A 41 -15.46 16.98 -17.71
N PRO A 42 -16.25 18.03 -18.00
CA PRO A 42 -17.11 18.05 -19.18
C PRO A 42 -16.29 17.86 -20.47
N GLY A 43 -16.68 16.89 -21.30
CA GLY A 43 -15.97 16.56 -22.55
C GLY A 43 -14.72 15.69 -22.38
N ALA A 44 -14.39 15.25 -21.16
CA ALA A 44 -13.33 14.27 -20.95
C ALA A 44 -13.74 12.87 -21.42
N LEU A 45 -12.76 12.05 -21.75
CA LEU A 45 -12.94 10.66 -22.17
C LEU A 45 -12.30 9.71 -21.16
N VAL A 46 -12.98 8.62 -20.81
CA VAL A 46 -12.37 7.57 -19.99
C VAL A 46 -11.42 6.76 -20.88
N VAL A 47 -10.12 6.80 -20.56
CA VAL A 47 -9.09 6.10 -21.34
C VAL A 47 -8.63 4.80 -20.67
N ARG A 48 -8.83 4.66 -19.35
CA ARG A 48 -8.49 3.45 -18.62
C ARG A 48 -9.42 3.24 -17.42
N VAL A 49 -9.83 1.99 -17.18
CA VAL A 49 -10.57 1.59 -15.99
C VAL A 49 -10.03 0.28 -15.45
N ASP A 50 -9.43 0.33 -14.27
CA ASP A 50 -8.96 -0.84 -13.54
C ASP A 50 -9.88 -1.09 -12.33
N HIS A 51 -10.27 -2.34 -12.13
CA HIS A 51 -11.00 -2.76 -10.93
C HIS A 51 -9.97 -3.10 -9.85
N LEU A 52 -9.94 -2.33 -8.76
CA LEU A 52 -8.97 -2.49 -7.67
C LEU A 52 -9.40 -3.55 -6.65
N SER A 53 -10.38 -4.41 -6.96
CA SER A 53 -10.91 -5.39 -6.01
C SER A 53 -10.04 -6.63 -5.82
N GLU A 54 -8.92 -6.76 -6.53
CA GLU A 54 -8.05 -7.95 -6.46
C GLU A 54 -6.58 -7.62 -6.20
N VAL A 55 -6.26 -6.43 -5.68
CA VAL A 55 -4.92 -6.22 -5.12
C VAL A 55 -4.95 -6.66 -3.65
N ALA A 56 -4.99 -7.98 -3.46
CA ALA A 56 -4.69 -8.63 -2.19
C ALA A 56 -3.21 -8.46 -1.78
N ASP A 57 -2.36 -7.93 -2.67
CA ASP A 57 -0.93 -7.72 -2.43
C ASP A 57 -0.51 -6.27 -2.73
N ALA A 58 -1.24 -5.29 -2.19
CA ALA A 58 -0.52 -4.10 -1.77
C ALA A 58 0.39 -4.62 -0.66
N PRO A 59 1.73 -4.50 -0.72
CA PRO A 59 2.57 -4.98 0.37
C PRO A 59 1.98 -4.35 1.61
N LYS A 60 1.41 -5.18 2.49
CA LYS A 60 0.98 -4.72 3.79
C LYS A 60 2.22 -4.05 4.31
N ILE A 61 2.22 -2.71 4.37
CA ILE A 61 3.27 -1.99 5.07
C ILE A 61 3.11 -2.55 6.47
N VAL A 62 3.93 -3.54 6.81
CA VAL A 62 3.93 -4.17 8.11
C VAL A 62 4.38 -3.02 8.99
N ARG A 63 3.40 -2.32 9.56
CA ARG A 63 3.66 -1.23 10.48
C ARG A 63 4.25 -1.90 11.70
N LEU A 64 5.57 -2.06 11.67
CA LEU A 64 6.34 -2.46 12.83
C LEU A 64 5.95 -1.50 13.95
N ARG A 65 5.70 -2.06 15.14
CA ARG A 65 5.51 -1.24 16.32
C ARG A 65 6.73 -0.33 16.47
N PRO A 66 6.62 0.88 17.03
CA PRO A 66 7.74 1.80 17.15
C PRO A 66 9.01 1.17 17.75
N ALA A 67 8.85 0.29 18.75
CA ALA A 67 9.96 -0.47 19.33
C ALA A 67 10.61 -1.47 18.35
N ASP A 68 9.82 -2.19 17.55
CA ASP A 68 10.33 -3.12 16.54
C ASP A 68 11.03 -2.37 15.39
N ARG A 69 10.55 -1.17 15.04
CA ARG A 69 11.20 -0.27 14.06
C ARG A 69 12.56 0.20 14.55
N ALA A 70 12.65 0.70 15.78
CA ALA A 70 13.90 1.13 16.39
C ALA A 70 14.92 -0.02 16.49
N ARG A 71 14.45 -1.23 16.84
CA ARG A 71 15.30 -2.43 16.85
C ARG A 71 15.79 -2.80 15.45
N ARG A 72 14.94 -2.76 14.43
CA ARG A 72 15.35 -2.96 13.02
C ARG A 72 16.44 -1.97 12.59
N GLU A 73 16.24 -0.68 12.88
CA GLU A 73 17.22 0.36 12.54
C GLU A 73 18.57 0.09 13.24
N MET A 74 18.54 -0.26 14.53
CA MET A 74 19.74 -0.63 15.28
C MET A 74 20.45 -1.87 14.71
N ILE A 75 19.70 -2.91 14.35
CA ILE A 75 20.25 -4.12 13.70
C ILE A 75 20.95 -3.75 12.39
N GLY A 76 20.32 -2.90 11.56
CA GLY A 76 20.91 -2.41 10.31
C GLY A 76 22.22 -1.65 10.52
N ILE A 77 22.25 -0.73 11.51
CA ILE A 77 23.44 0.04 11.86
C ILE A 77 24.59 -0.87 12.30
N LEU A 78 24.31 -1.82 13.21
CA LEU A 78 25.32 -2.71 13.75
C LEU A 78 25.83 -3.70 12.69
N ARG A 79 24.96 -4.22 11.82
CA ARG A 79 25.36 -5.02 10.65
C ARG A 79 26.28 -4.24 9.72
N GLY A 80 25.97 -2.97 9.45
CA GLY A 80 26.81 -2.07 8.64
C GLY A 80 28.18 -1.78 9.25
N ARG A 81 28.33 -1.99 10.57
CA ARG A 81 29.61 -1.89 11.31
C ARG A 81 30.36 -3.23 11.41
N GLY A 82 29.83 -4.30 10.82
CA GLY A 82 30.48 -5.61 10.78
C GLY A 82 30.15 -6.54 11.95
N TYR A 83 29.23 -6.20 12.84
CA TYR A 83 28.79 -7.10 13.91
C TYR A 83 28.01 -8.30 13.35
N SER A 84 28.21 -9.48 13.95
CA SER A 84 27.46 -10.67 13.58
C SER A 84 26.00 -10.55 14.04
N LEU A 85 25.08 -11.27 13.39
CA LEU A 85 23.67 -11.25 13.78
C LEU A 85 23.46 -11.84 15.19
N ALA A 86 24.33 -12.77 15.60
CA ALA A 86 24.31 -13.36 16.94
C ALA A 86 24.67 -12.32 18.01
N ASP A 87 25.77 -11.58 17.83
CA ASP A 87 26.20 -10.54 18.77
C ASP A 87 25.14 -9.44 18.90
N ILE A 88 24.50 -9.08 17.79
CA ILE A 88 23.43 -8.10 17.76
C ILE A 88 22.19 -8.61 18.49
N ALA A 89 21.81 -9.86 18.28
CA ALA A 89 20.66 -10.48 18.96
C ALA A 89 20.89 -10.53 20.48
N GLU A 90 22.10 -10.90 20.90
CA GLU A 90 22.53 -10.87 22.30
C GLU A 90 22.47 -9.46 22.88
N ALA A 91 23.06 -8.47 22.21
CA ALA A 91 23.07 -7.07 22.67
C ALA A 91 21.66 -6.47 22.78
N LEU A 92 20.73 -6.90 21.93
CA LEU A 92 19.33 -6.45 21.94
C LEU A 92 18.43 -7.31 22.84
N ASN A 93 18.97 -8.36 23.47
CA ASN A 93 18.25 -9.36 24.26
C ASN A 93 17.03 -9.94 23.52
N ILE A 94 17.27 -10.41 22.29
CA ILE A 94 16.28 -11.08 21.44
C ILE A 94 16.87 -12.36 20.84
N SER A 95 16.03 -13.25 20.31
CA SER A 95 16.54 -14.41 19.56
C SER A 95 17.12 -13.98 18.20
N VAL A 96 18.06 -14.79 17.69
CA VAL A 96 18.64 -14.60 16.35
C VAL A 96 17.55 -14.65 15.27
N GLU A 97 16.58 -15.57 15.40
CA GLU A 97 15.41 -15.67 14.52
C GLU A 97 14.60 -14.37 14.50
N ARG A 98 14.37 -13.76 15.68
CA ARG A 98 13.65 -12.49 15.78
C ARG A 98 14.45 -11.34 15.14
N ALA A 99 15.76 -11.31 15.33
CA ALA A 99 16.63 -10.33 14.68
C ALA A 99 16.59 -10.46 13.14
N LEU A 100 16.59 -11.70 12.63
CA LEU A 100 16.44 -12.00 11.21
C LEU A 100 15.07 -11.55 10.67
N THR A 101 13.98 -11.90 11.35
CA THR A 101 12.62 -11.48 10.96
C THR A 101 12.48 -9.95 10.90
N LEU A 102 13.09 -9.23 11.85
CA LEU A 102 13.06 -7.76 11.85
C LEU A 102 13.86 -7.15 10.70
N LEU A 103 14.94 -7.81 10.25
CA LEU A 103 15.73 -7.39 9.10
C LEU A 103 14.99 -7.66 7.78
N GLU A 104 14.29 -8.79 7.68
CA GLU A 104 13.54 -9.22 6.48
C GLU A 104 12.19 -8.53 6.30
N ALA A 105 11.61 -7.94 7.36
CA ALA A 105 10.37 -7.16 7.30
C ALA A 105 10.54 -5.78 6.62
N ALA A 106 11.42 -5.72 5.61
CA ALA A 106 11.95 -4.50 5.01
C ALA A 106 11.12 -3.91 3.88
#